data_AF-A0A5K7XGR6-F1
#
_entry.id   AF-A0A5K7XGR6-F1
#
_cell.length_a   1.000
_cell.length_b   1.000
_cell.length_c   1.000
_cell.angle_alpha   90.00
_cell.angle_beta   90.00
_cell.angle_gamma   90.00
#
_symmetry.space_group_name_H-M   'P 1'
#
loop_
_entity.id
_entity.type
_entity.pdbx_description
1 polymer ?
#
loop_
_entity_poly.entity_id
_entity_poly.type
_entity_poly.pdbx_seq_one_letter_code
_entity_poly.pdbx_strand_id
1 'polypeptide(L)'
;MSITRFGFKAILLGTACAFSANVGLAAVVTQILPATPTPAVGSWYESGVQGGATIGIVDLTGAGGNLESAQPLPTGAGKITTPNDNSARAEAYTYADFGDAASFLGNVQLAYNYYKTANPLNASAAPALKLIVNSTSGTGDNYGTLIYEPYWNGPTPTADAWQAVSISPTDGGGNDANGGWWWSGGFEIGSGAGGPPLRSLTEWVAAFQTSDPTDFATARVVALGIGEGTYNPGEVSYFDGISYTALGGGQTWNFQAVPEPASIGMAALAGVAGLALRRRARKA
;
A
#
# COMPACT_ATOMS: atom_id res chain seq x y z
N MET A 1 70.28 3.82 27.78
CA MET A 1 70.19 3.56 26.33
C MET A 1 68.76 3.13 26.06
N SER A 2 67.97 4.05 25.48
CA SER A 2 66.51 3.93 25.30
C SER A 2 66.22 3.29 23.94
N ILE A 3 65.34 2.28 23.91
CA ILE A 3 64.76 1.75 22.67
C ILE A 3 63.23 1.80 22.82
N THR A 4 62.66 2.89 22.32
CA THR A 4 61.24 3.07 22.03
C THR A 4 60.85 2.14 20.87
N ARG A 5 59.78 1.34 21.00
CA ARG A 5 59.19 0.61 19.87
C ARG A 5 57.77 1.08 19.59
N PHE A 6 57.57 1.31 18.29
CA PHE A 6 56.46 1.96 17.62
C PHE A 6 55.14 1.20 17.74
N GLY A 7 54.05 1.95 17.88
CA GLY A 7 52.69 1.44 17.81
C GLY A 7 52.22 1.20 16.38
N PHE A 8 51.46 0.12 16.20
CA PHE A 8 50.65 -0.12 15.01
C PHE A 8 49.18 0.18 15.36
N LYS A 9 48.63 1.29 14.86
CA LYS A 9 47.19 1.53 14.86
C LYS A 9 46.64 1.04 13.52
N ALA A 10 45.89 -0.06 13.54
CA ALA A 10 45.14 -0.52 12.38
C ALA A 10 44.00 0.47 12.11
N ILE A 11 44.05 1.14 10.96
CA ILE A 11 42.97 1.99 10.45
C ILE A 11 41.96 1.05 9.78
N LEU A 12 40.80 0.90 10.41
CA LEU A 12 39.64 0.23 9.81
C LEU A 12 39.11 1.15 8.70
N LEU A 13 39.37 0.80 7.44
CA LEU A 13 38.74 1.43 6.28
C LEU A 13 37.30 0.92 6.22
N GLY A 14 36.35 1.73 6.69
CA GLY A 14 34.93 1.49 6.51
C GLY A 14 34.54 1.68 5.06
N THR A 15 34.20 0.59 4.38
CA THR A 15 33.54 0.62 3.07
C THR A 15 32.11 1.10 3.26
N ALA A 16 31.89 2.41 3.18
CA ALA A 16 30.55 2.97 3.04
C ALA A 16 30.09 2.71 1.59
N CYS A 17 29.35 1.63 1.38
CA CYS A 17 28.58 1.45 0.15
C CYS A 17 27.51 2.54 0.11
N ALA A 18 27.79 3.61 -0.64
CA ALA A 18 26.78 4.60 -0.99
C ALA A 18 25.78 3.93 -1.96
N PHE A 19 24.70 3.38 -1.40
CA PHE A 19 23.50 3.08 -2.18
C PHE A 19 22.98 4.41 -2.72
N SER A 20 23.25 4.68 -4.00
CA SER A 20 22.61 5.75 -4.73
C SER A 20 21.17 5.30 -4.97
N ALA A 21 20.27 5.65 -4.04
CA ALA A 21 18.85 5.42 -4.24
C ALA A 21 18.41 6.29 -5.42
N ASN A 22 18.04 5.66 -6.54
CA ASN A 22 17.19 6.30 -7.53
C ASN A 22 15.86 6.58 -6.84
N VAL A 23 15.72 7.79 -6.27
CA VAL A 23 14.43 8.26 -5.78
C VAL A 23 13.61 8.58 -7.03
N GLY A 24 12.90 7.57 -7.53
CA GLY A 24 11.92 7.78 -8.59
C GLY A 24 10.95 8.87 -8.15
N LEU A 25 10.58 9.78 -9.07
CA LEU A 25 9.49 10.70 -8.80
C LEU A 25 8.23 9.88 -8.48
N ALA A 26 7.54 10.23 -7.40
CA ALA A 26 6.32 9.53 -7.03
C ALA A 26 5.28 9.60 -8.16
N ALA A 27 4.73 8.45 -8.55
CA ALA A 27 3.67 8.38 -9.53
C ALA A 27 2.36 8.87 -8.93
N VAL A 28 1.71 9.79 -9.64
CA VAL A 28 0.38 10.26 -9.28
C VAL A 28 -0.66 9.26 -9.81
N VAL A 29 -1.45 8.71 -8.91
CA VAL A 29 -2.59 7.84 -9.21
C VAL A 29 -3.84 8.70 -9.16
N THR A 30 -4.51 8.83 -10.30
CA THR A 30 -5.69 9.68 -10.46
C THR A 30 -7.00 8.92 -10.53
N GLN A 31 -6.92 7.59 -10.65
CA GLN A 31 -8.07 6.70 -10.69
C GLN A 31 -7.67 5.30 -10.22
N ILE A 32 -8.63 4.61 -9.59
CA ILE A 32 -8.60 3.17 -9.39
C ILE A 32 -9.60 2.60 -10.39
N LEU A 33 -9.12 1.77 -11.31
CA LEU A 33 -9.91 1.23 -12.42
C LEU A 33 -10.71 0.01 -11.96
N PRO A 34 -11.88 -0.29 -12.59
CA PRO A 34 -12.59 -1.54 -12.32
C PRO A 34 -11.73 -2.77 -12.61
N ALA A 35 -11.95 -3.85 -11.86
CA ALA A 35 -11.24 -5.11 -12.04
C ALA A 35 -11.28 -5.59 -13.51
N THR A 36 -10.14 -6.05 -14.02
CA THR A 36 -10.01 -6.56 -15.40
C THR A 36 -9.17 -7.85 -15.42
N PRO A 37 -9.47 -8.80 -16.32
CA PRO A 37 -8.63 -9.99 -16.51
C PRO A 37 -7.22 -9.68 -17.04
N THR A 38 -7.01 -8.48 -17.60
CA THR A 38 -5.75 -8.08 -18.25
C THR A 38 -5.31 -6.70 -17.72
N PRO A 39 -4.86 -6.62 -16.46
CA PRO A 39 -4.45 -5.35 -15.88
C PRO A 39 -3.20 -4.82 -16.59
N ALA A 40 -3.20 -3.52 -16.88
CA ALA A 40 -2.03 -2.84 -17.42
C ALA A 40 -1.03 -2.57 -16.29
N VAL A 41 0.25 -2.76 -16.59
CA VAL A 41 1.35 -2.52 -15.64
C VAL A 41 1.36 -1.05 -15.19
N GLY A 42 1.46 -0.83 -13.89
CA GLY A 42 1.58 0.50 -13.28
C GLY A 42 0.25 1.24 -13.05
N SER A 43 -0.88 0.69 -13.53
CA SER A 43 -2.21 1.16 -13.16
C SER A 43 -2.69 0.51 -11.87
N TRP A 44 -3.66 1.14 -11.21
CA TRP A 44 -4.33 0.62 -10.02
C TRP A 44 -5.73 0.12 -10.37
N TYR A 45 -6.09 -1.04 -9.84
CA TYR A 45 -7.37 -1.70 -10.13
C TYR A 45 -8.05 -2.14 -8.84
N GLU A 46 -9.37 -2.03 -8.82
CA GLU A 46 -10.23 -2.66 -7.83
C GLU A 46 -9.99 -4.18 -7.81
N SER A 47 -10.01 -4.75 -6.62
CA SER A 47 -9.97 -6.19 -6.40
C SER A 47 -10.80 -6.55 -5.18
N GLY A 48 -11.48 -7.69 -5.24
CA GLY A 48 -12.20 -8.20 -4.09
C GLY A 48 -13.32 -7.31 -3.56
N VAL A 49 -13.84 -6.34 -4.32
CA VAL A 49 -14.93 -5.45 -3.88
C VAL A 49 -16.22 -6.24 -3.70
N GLN A 50 -16.68 -6.41 -2.45
CA GLN A 50 -17.81 -7.26 -2.07
C GLN A 50 -18.63 -6.66 -0.93
N GLY A 51 -19.83 -7.19 -0.71
CA GLY A 51 -20.69 -6.85 0.42
C GLY A 51 -21.11 -5.36 0.46
N GLY A 52 -21.12 -4.67 -0.68
CA GLY A 52 -21.43 -3.23 -0.76
C GLY A 52 -20.28 -2.31 -0.33
N ALA A 53 -19.08 -2.85 -0.11
CA ALA A 53 -17.89 -2.03 0.09
C ALA A 53 -17.55 -1.22 -1.16
N THR A 54 -16.82 -0.12 -0.97
CA THR A 54 -16.33 0.71 -2.07
C THR A 54 -14.85 1.06 -1.87
N ILE A 55 -14.15 1.28 -2.96
CA ILE A 55 -12.79 1.81 -2.98
C ILE A 55 -12.66 2.82 -4.12
N GLY A 56 -11.98 3.93 -3.89
CA GLY A 56 -11.83 4.98 -4.88
C GLY A 56 -10.84 6.05 -4.43
N ILE A 57 -10.70 7.12 -5.22
CA ILE A 57 -9.89 8.29 -4.87
C ILE A 57 -10.83 9.45 -4.60
N VAL A 58 -10.56 10.20 -3.53
CA VAL A 58 -11.38 11.35 -3.13
C VAL A 58 -10.52 12.59 -2.94
N ASP A 59 -11.11 13.75 -3.21
CA ASP A 59 -10.55 15.05 -2.85
C ASP A 59 -10.79 15.29 -1.36
N LEU A 60 -9.73 15.65 -0.63
CA LEU A 60 -9.78 15.94 0.80
C LEU A 60 -9.90 17.45 1.10
N THR A 61 -9.95 18.30 0.07
CA THR A 61 -10.12 19.74 0.21
C THR A 61 -11.46 20.05 0.90
N GLY A 62 -11.40 20.76 2.02
CA GLY A 62 -12.56 21.09 2.83
C GLY A 62 -13.09 19.95 3.71
N ALA A 63 -12.41 18.82 3.80
CA ALA A 63 -12.79 17.74 4.72
C ALA A 63 -12.59 18.12 6.20
N GLY A 64 -11.71 19.08 6.49
CA GLY A 64 -11.41 19.58 7.82
C GLY A 64 -10.61 18.62 8.70
N GLY A 65 -10.30 19.08 9.91
CA GLY A 65 -9.61 18.28 10.94
C GLY A 65 -8.27 17.72 10.49
N ASN A 66 -7.85 16.60 11.12
CA ASN A 66 -6.60 15.93 10.77
C ASN A 66 -6.65 15.26 9.39
N LEU A 67 -7.85 14.88 8.92
CA LEU A 67 -8.01 14.26 7.60
C LEU A 67 -7.46 15.17 6.49
N GLU A 68 -7.78 16.46 6.54
CA GLU A 68 -7.30 17.46 5.57
C GLU A 68 -5.95 18.09 5.97
N SER A 69 -5.75 18.41 7.25
CA SER A 69 -4.60 19.23 7.66
C SER A 69 -3.29 18.46 7.87
N ALA A 70 -3.38 17.14 8.05
CA ALA A 70 -2.23 16.26 8.30
C ALA A 70 -2.06 15.16 7.25
N GLN A 71 -2.74 15.28 6.09
CA GLN A 71 -2.57 14.33 4.99
C GLN A 71 -1.13 14.34 4.47
N PRO A 72 -0.58 13.18 4.07
CA PRO A 72 0.78 13.08 3.55
C PRO A 72 1.03 13.96 2.31
N LEU A 73 -0.01 14.17 1.49
CA LEU A 73 0.05 14.87 0.22
C LEU A 73 -1.17 15.78 0.04
N PRO A 74 -1.08 16.83 -0.80
CA PRO A 74 -1.87 18.04 -0.56
C PRO A 74 -3.37 17.99 -0.90
N THR A 75 -3.87 17.06 -1.72
CA THR A 75 -5.25 17.18 -2.24
C THR A 75 -6.10 15.92 -2.23
N GLY A 76 -5.54 14.72 -2.11
CA GLY A 76 -6.35 13.50 -2.19
C GLY A 76 -5.74 12.32 -1.49
N ALA A 77 -6.58 11.28 -1.38
CA ALA A 77 -6.20 9.98 -0.89
C ALA A 77 -7.06 8.90 -1.52
N GLY A 78 -6.57 7.66 -1.50
CA GLY A 78 -7.44 6.50 -1.65
C GLY A 78 -8.40 6.43 -0.46
N LYS A 79 -9.65 6.05 -0.69
CA LYS A 79 -10.69 5.86 0.33
C LYS A 79 -11.25 4.46 0.21
N ILE A 80 -11.40 3.79 1.35
CA ILE A 80 -12.08 2.52 1.51
C ILE A 80 -13.31 2.77 2.37
N THR A 81 -14.41 2.11 2.03
CA THR A 81 -15.61 2.11 2.88
C THR A 81 -16.21 0.73 2.90
N THR A 82 -16.40 0.16 4.08
CA THR A 82 -17.17 -1.06 4.27
C THR A 82 -18.50 -0.72 4.96
N PRO A 83 -19.64 -1.26 4.49
CA PRO A 83 -20.89 -1.16 5.23
C PRO A 83 -20.86 -2.03 6.48
N ASN A 84 -21.92 -1.98 7.28
CA ASN A 84 -22.12 -2.86 8.42
C ASN A 84 -22.46 -4.30 7.98
N ASP A 85 -21.50 -4.97 7.34
CA ASP A 85 -21.58 -6.34 6.84
C ASP A 85 -20.21 -7.02 6.96
N ASN A 86 -20.15 -8.20 7.60
CA ASN A 86 -18.91 -8.95 7.74
C ASN A 86 -18.40 -9.55 6.42
N SER A 87 -19.26 -9.67 5.40
CA SER A 87 -18.85 -10.08 4.06
C SER A 87 -18.22 -8.95 3.24
N ALA A 88 -18.35 -7.70 3.72
CA ALA A 88 -17.79 -6.55 3.04
C ALA A 88 -16.26 -6.59 3.05
N ARG A 89 -15.67 -6.35 1.88
CA ARG A 89 -14.24 -6.14 1.69
C ARG A 89 -14.01 -5.31 0.44
N ALA A 90 -12.94 -4.53 0.44
CA ALA A 90 -12.52 -3.78 -0.74
C ALA A 90 -11.01 -3.60 -0.75
N GLU A 91 -10.42 -3.83 -1.90
CA GLU A 91 -8.96 -3.83 -2.09
C GLU A 91 -8.64 -3.17 -3.43
N ALA A 92 -7.43 -2.62 -3.54
CA ALA A 92 -6.89 -2.16 -4.80
C ALA A 92 -5.45 -2.64 -4.95
N TYR A 93 -5.09 -3.03 -6.17
CA TYR A 93 -3.76 -3.52 -6.50
C TYR A 93 -3.21 -2.80 -7.72
N THR A 94 -1.90 -2.62 -7.72
CA THR A 94 -1.13 -2.45 -8.94
C THR A 94 -0.46 -3.77 -9.30
N TYR A 95 -0.56 -4.14 -10.57
CA TYR A 95 -0.01 -5.38 -11.10
C TYR A 95 1.27 -5.07 -11.86
N ALA A 96 2.34 -5.76 -11.51
CA ALA A 96 3.64 -5.67 -12.15
C ALA A 96 4.44 -6.92 -11.81
N ASP A 97 5.51 -7.17 -12.55
CA ASP A 97 6.52 -8.12 -12.13
C ASP A 97 7.54 -7.40 -11.23
N PHE A 98 7.41 -7.58 -9.92
CA PHE A 98 8.30 -6.99 -8.93
C PHE A 98 9.61 -7.78 -8.74
N GLY A 99 9.75 -8.91 -9.44
CA GLY A 99 10.93 -9.77 -9.40
C GLY A 99 10.70 -11.12 -8.73
N ASP A 100 11.79 -11.86 -8.62
CA ASP A 100 11.87 -13.13 -7.89
C ASP A 100 11.38 -12.97 -6.45
N ALA A 101 10.49 -13.86 -6.00
CA ALA A 101 9.83 -13.72 -4.70
C ALA A 101 10.82 -13.82 -3.54
N ALA A 102 11.76 -14.76 -3.57
CA ALA A 102 12.75 -14.91 -2.50
C ALA A 102 13.64 -13.67 -2.39
N SER A 103 14.14 -13.17 -3.52
CA SER A 103 14.97 -11.97 -3.55
C SER A 103 14.20 -10.70 -3.18
N PHE A 104 12.97 -10.52 -3.67
CA PHE A 104 12.17 -9.33 -3.38
C PHE A 104 11.78 -9.28 -1.90
N LEU A 105 11.14 -10.34 -1.39
CA LEU A 105 10.67 -10.40 -0.01
C LEU A 105 11.83 -10.34 1.01
N GLY A 106 13.01 -10.87 0.65
CA GLY A 106 14.20 -10.80 1.51
C GLY A 106 14.87 -9.42 1.58
N ASN A 107 14.52 -8.46 0.71
CA ASN A 107 15.25 -7.19 0.59
C ASN A 107 14.36 -5.94 0.47
N VAL A 108 13.03 -6.08 0.34
CA VAL A 108 12.13 -4.95 0.12
C VAL A 108 11.87 -4.16 1.40
N GLN A 109 12.00 -2.83 1.33
CA GLN A 109 11.40 -1.93 2.30
C GLN A 109 10.07 -1.44 1.74
N LEU A 110 9.00 -1.58 2.52
CA LEU A 110 7.66 -1.15 2.16
C LEU A 110 7.24 -0.01 3.07
N ALA A 111 6.43 0.92 2.57
CA ALA A 111 5.83 1.95 3.41
C ALA A 111 4.50 2.42 2.82
N TYR A 112 3.62 2.90 3.68
CA TYR A 112 2.38 3.56 3.30
C TYR A 112 1.86 4.42 4.44
N ASN A 113 0.94 5.32 4.13
CA ASN A 113 0.20 6.08 5.13
C ASN A 113 -1.26 5.64 5.12
N TYR A 114 -1.89 5.65 6.28
CA TYR A 114 -3.33 5.43 6.39
C TYR A 114 -3.98 6.35 7.41
N TYR A 115 -5.27 6.58 7.25
CA TYR A 115 -6.13 7.26 8.21
C TYR A 115 -7.34 6.37 8.44
N LYS A 116 -7.79 6.21 9.68
CA LYS A 116 -9.08 5.58 9.98
C LYS A 116 -9.96 6.54 10.76
N THR A 117 -11.26 6.51 10.52
CA THR A 117 -12.23 7.31 11.27
C THR A 117 -12.50 6.75 12.67
N ALA A 118 -13.01 7.55 13.61
CA ALA A 118 -13.24 7.14 15.01
C ALA A 118 -14.48 6.27 15.29
N ASN A 119 -15.31 5.96 14.30
CA ASN A 119 -16.49 5.11 14.48
C ASN A 119 -16.47 3.79 13.70
N PRO A 120 -15.36 3.03 13.73
CA PRO A 120 -15.35 1.69 13.16
C PRO A 120 -16.13 0.75 14.08
N LEU A 121 -16.85 -0.23 13.52
CA LEU A 121 -17.37 -1.33 14.36
C LEU A 121 -16.23 -2.25 14.79
N ASN A 122 -15.10 -2.27 14.05
CA ASN A 122 -13.87 -2.91 14.46
C ASN A 122 -12.79 -1.87 14.85
N ALA A 123 -12.66 -1.62 16.16
CA ALA A 123 -11.70 -0.67 16.70
C ALA A 123 -10.25 -0.95 16.26
N SER A 124 -9.89 -2.21 15.99
CA SER A 124 -8.53 -2.60 15.60
C SER A 124 -8.28 -2.50 14.09
N ALA A 125 -9.31 -2.55 13.25
CA ALA A 125 -9.13 -2.59 11.80
C ALA A 125 -8.39 -1.36 11.26
N ALA A 126 -7.54 -1.57 10.26
CA ALA A 126 -6.92 -0.52 9.49
C ALA A 126 -6.57 -1.08 8.10
N PRO A 127 -6.35 -0.21 7.09
CA PRO A 127 -5.87 -0.64 5.79
C PRO A 127 -4.62 -1.51 5.87
N ALA A 128 -4.69 -2.69 5.29
CA ALA A 128 -3.64 -3.69 5.27
C ALA A 128 -2.88 -3.64 3.94
N LEU A 129 -1.54 -3.66 3.98
CA LEU A 129 -0.70 -3.79 2.79
C LEU A 129 -0.67 -5.26 2.34
N LYS A 130 -0.71 -5.50 1.03
CA LYS A 130 -0.84 -6.85 0.47
C LYS A 130 0.18 -7.08 -0.64
N LEU A 131 0.77 -8.27 -0.68
CA LEU A 131 1.67 -8.73 -1.73
C LEU A 131 1.16 -10.05 -2.30
N ILE A 132 0.96 -10.11 -3.62
CA ILE A 132 0.56 -11.35 -4.29
C ILE A 132 1.81 -12.07 -4.79
N VAL A 133 1.96 -13.34 -4.38
CA VAL A 133 3.03 -14.23 -4.82
C VAL A 133 2.44 -15.30 -5.71
N ASN A 134 3.06 -15.54 -6.86
CA ASN A 134 2.60 -16.52 -7.84
C ASN A 134 3.77 -17.19 -8.55
N SER A 135 3.69 -18.51 -8.77
CA SER A 135 4.64 -19.25 -9.59
C SER A 135 3.93 -19.83 -10.81
N THR A 136 4.03 -19.18 -11.98
CA THR A 136 3.26 -19.58 -13.18
C THR A 136 3.60 -20.98 -13.71
N SER A 137 4.77 -21.51 -13.37
CA SER A 137 5.21 -22.87 -13.70
C SER A 137 4.93 -23.90 -12.60
N GLY A 138 4.47 -23.45 -11.44
CA GLY A 138 4.14 -24.35 -10.33
C GLY A 138 2.92 -25.22 -10.61
N THR A 139 2.75 -26.27 -9.80
CA THR A 139 1.63 -27.19 -9.86
C THR A 139 0.90 -27.21 -8.53
N GLY A 140 -0.43 -27.12 -8.53
CA GLY A 140 -1.20 -27.14 -7.27
C GLY A 140 -1.52 -25.73 -6.77
N ASP A 141 -1.13 -25.42 -5.53
CA ASP A 141 -1.48 -24.19 -4.82
C ASP A 141 -0.39 -23.10 -4.90
N ASN A 142 0.20 -22.93 -6.08
CA ASN A 142 1.31 -22.03 -6.42
C ASN A 142 1.02 -20.51 -6.37
N TYR A 143 -0.01 -20.09 -5.63
CA TYR A 143 -0.49 -18.72 -5.54
C TYR A 143 -0.98 -18.38 -4.14
N GLY A 144 -0.71 -17.16 -3.68
CA GLY A 144 -1.39 -16.59 -2.52
C GLY A 144 -1.01 -15.14 -2.26
N THR A 145 -1.49 -14.61 -1.12
CA THR A 145 -1.30 -13.22 -0.70
C THR A 145 -0.72 -13.14 0.70
N LEU A 146 0.41 -12.44 0.83
CA LEU A 146 0.95 -11.99 2.11
C LEU A 146 0.24 -10.70 2.50
N ILE A 147 -0.28 -10.64 3.72
CA ILE A 147 -1.12 -9.53 4.21
C ILE A 147 -0.50 -9.01 5.49
N TYR A 148 -0.10 -7.74 5.47
CA TYR A 148 0.43 -7.02 6.62
C TYR A 148 -0.67 -6.21 7.28
N GLU A 149 -0.90 -6.47 8.57
CA GLU A 149 -1.81 -5.66 9.37
C GLU A 149 -1.00 -4.89 10.42
N PRO A 150 -1.03 -3.54 10.40
CA PRO A 150 -0.18 -2.71 11.26
C PRO A 150 -0.59 -2.76 12.75
N TYR A 151 -1.75 -3.36 13.04
CA TYR A 151 -2.29 -3.48 14.39
C TYR A 151 -2.10 -4.87 15.00
N TRP A 152 -1.62 -5.85 14.24
CA TRP A 152 -1.34 -7.17 14.79
C TRP A 152 -0.23 -7.05 15.84
N ASN A 153 -0.48 -7.54 17.06
CA ASN A 153 0.41 -7.45 18.24
C ASN A 153 0.77 -6.02 18.70
N GLY A 154 0.24 -4.99 18.04
CA GLY A 154 0.50 -3.58 18.32
C GLY A 154 -0.62 -2.88 19.08
N PRO A 155 -0.45 -1.58 19.37
CA PRO A 155 -1.53 -0.76 19.89
C PRO A 155 -2.65 -0.66 18.86
N THR A 156 -3.89 -0.56 19.35
CA THR A 156 -5.03 -0.20 18.50
C THR A 156 -4.70 1.06 17.70
N PRO A 157 -4.90 1.07 16.37
CA PRO A 157 -4.62 2.23 15.55
C PRO A 157 -5.34 3.47 16.07
N THR A 158 -4.63 4.59 16.14
CA THR A 158 -5.23 5.85 16.58
C THR A 158 -6.20 6.33 15.51
N ALA A 159 -7.47 6.46 15.89
CA ALA A 159 -8.48 6.98 14.98
C ALA A 159 -8.39 8.50 14.83
N ASP A 160 -8.92 8.98 13.72
CA ASP A 160 -8.90 10.37 13.29
C ASP A 160 -7.49 11.01 13.23
N ALA A 161 -6.50 10.19 12.89
CA ALA A 161 -5.13 10.60 12.68
C ALA A 161 -4.49 9.81 11.55
N TRP A 162 -3.65 10.49 10.76
CA TRP A 162 -2.78 9.83 9.81
C TRP A 162 -1.68 9.05 10.55
N GLN A 163 -1.46 7.83 10.12
CA GLN A 163 -0.45 6.91 10.62
C GLN A 163 0.51 6.59 9.46
N ALA A 164 1.81 6.65 9.72
CA ALA A 164 2.83 6.26 8.77
C ALA A 164 3.35 4.87 9.15
N VAL A 165 3.36 3.95 8.19
CA VAL A 165 3.86 2.58 8.34
C VAL A 165 5.12 2.43 7.51
N SER A 166 6.16 1.89 8.12
CA SER A 166 7.38 1.45 7.45
C SER A 166 7.65 0.01 7.85
N ILE A 167 7.94 -0.83 6.86
CA ILE A 167 8.06 -2.29 7.02
C ILE A 167 9.37 -2.71 6.35
N SER A 168 10.30 -3.18 7.17
CA SER A 168 11.52 -3.85 6.73
C SER A 168 11.25 -5.33 6.44
N PRO A 169 12.16 -6.04 5.72
CA PRO A 169 12.04 -7.48 5.49
C PRO A 169 11.97 -8.32 6.78
N THR A 170 12.45 -7.77 7.90
CA THR A 170 12.51 -8.42 9.20
C THR A 170 11.38 -8.02 10.15
N ASP A 171 10.48 -7.12 9.73
CA ASP A 171 9.35 -6.66 10.55
C ASP A 171 8.15 -7.59 10.38
N GLY A 172 7.28 -7.63 11.39
CA GLY A 172 6.02 -8.37 11.40
C GLY A 172 6.11 -9.83 11.85
N GLY A 173 7.26 -10.26 12.39
CA GLY A 173 7.48 -11.61 12.90
C GLY A 173 7.37 -11.72 14.42
N GLY A 174 6.87 -12.87 14.91
CA GLY A 174 6.88 -13.20 16.34
C GLY A 174 6.10 -12.21 17.21
N ASN A 175 6.81 -11.55 18.14
CA ASN A 175 6.25 -10.56 19.08
C ASN A 175 6.50 -9.10 18.62
N ASP A 176 6.73 -8.86 17.32
CA ASP A 176 6.81 -7.50 16.81
C ASP A 176 5.54 -6.73 17.17
N ALA A 177 5.71 -5.57 17.80
CA ALA A 177 4.61 -4.73 18.28
C ALA A 177 4.11 -3.76 17.21
N ASN A 178 4.68 -3.78 16.00
CA ASN A 178 4.36 -2.82 14.94
C ASN A 178 3.48 -3.40 13.82
N GLY A 179 3.11 -4.67 13.92
CA GLY A 179 2.26 -5.36 12.96
C GLY A 179 2.62 -6.82 12.80
N GLY A 180 1.98 -7.49 11.85
CA GLY A 180 2.26 -8.88 11.53
C GLY A 180 1.88 -9.25 10.10
N TRP A 181 2.70 -10.06 9.43
CA TRP A 181 2.32 -10.67 8.16
C TRP A 181 1.71 -12.04 8.36
N TRP A 182 0.54 -12.26 7.78
CA TRP A 182 -0.08 -13.56 7.65
C TRP A 182 -0.25 -13.95 6.17
N TRP A 183 -0.40 -15.25 5.93
CA TRP A 183 -0.48 -15.83 4.58
C TRP A 183 -1.90 -16.32 4.27
N SER A 184 -2.40 -15.99 3.08
CA SER A 184 -3.75 -16.40 2.67
C SER A 184 -3.88 -17.89 2.30
N GLY A 185 -2.77 -18.61 2.17
CA GLY A 185 -2.71 -19.99 1.69
C GLY A 185 -1.99 -20.11 0.34
N GLY A 186 -1.42 -21.28 0.06
CA GLY A 186 -0.61 -21.58 -1.12
C GLY A 186 0.81 -22.04 -0.77
N PHE A 187 1.54 -22.59 -1.75
CA PHE A 187 2.89 -23.16 -1.60
C PHE A 187 2.96 -24.22 -0.49
N GLU A 188 1.95 -25.10 -0.46
CA GLU A 188 1.76 -26.16 0.54
C GLU A 188 1.63 -25.64 1.99
N ILE A 189 1.41 -24.34 2.17
CA ILE A 189 1.15 -23.71 3.47
C ILE A 189 -0.32 -23.30 3.55
N GLY A 190 -1.01 -23.79 4.58
CA GLY A 190 -2.38 -23.43 4.87
C GLY A 190 -2.58 -21.95 5.17
N SER A 191 -3.81 -21.47 4.97
CA SER A 191 -4.20 -20.09 5.29
C SER A 191 -4.13 -19.80 6.79
N GLY A 192 -3.62 -18.62 7.15
CA GLY A 192 -3.74 -18.06 8.51
C GLY A 192 -5.14 -17.52 8.82
N ALA A 193 -6.05 -17.47 7.84
CA ALA A 193 -7.45 -17.05 7.99
C ALA A 193 -7.64 -15.71 8.74
N GLY A 194 -6.78 -14.72 8.47
CA GLY A 194 -6.80 -13.42 9.15
C GLY A 194 -5.92 -13.34 10.39
N GLY A 195 -5.03 -14.31 10.64
CA GLY A 195 -4.20 -14.34 11.84
C GLY A 195 -3.00 -15.29 11.75
N PRO A 196 -2.50 -15.77 12.91
CA PRO A 196 -1.26 -16.54 13.00
C PRO A 196 -1.19 -17.76 12.05
N PRO A 197 0.03 -18.19 11.65
CA PRO A 197 1.33 -17.71 12.14
C PRO A 197 1.69 -16.32 11.60
N LEU A 198 2.20 -15.46 12.48
CA LEU A 198 2.74 -14.14 12.12
C LEU A 198 4.25 -14.26 11.95
N ARG A 199 4.73 -13.91 10.77
CA ARG A 199 6.14 -14.03 10.36
C ARG A 199 6.56 -12.75 9.66
N SER A 200 7.83 -12.41 9.76
CA SER A 200 8.42 -11.40 8.89
C SER A 200 8.49 -11.89 7.45
N LEU A 201 8.76 -11.00 6.49
CA LEU A 201 8.93 -11.40 5.09
C LEU A 201 10.08 -12.39 4.92
N THR A 202 11.20 -12.20 5.61
CA THR A 202 12.33 -13.15 5.60
C THR A 202 11.98 -14.52 6.17
N GLU A 203 11.15 -14.58 7.22
CA GLU A 203 10.66 -15.84 7.78
C GLU A 203 9.63 -16.52 6.88
N TRP A 204 8.83 -15.76 6.12
CA TRP A 204 7.93 -16.29 5.09
C TRP A 204 8.72 -16.89 3.92
N VAL A 205 9.79 -16.24 3.46
CA VAL A 205 10.70 -16.81 2.45
C VAL A 205 11.24 -18.17 2.89
N ALA A 206 11.72 -18.28 4.13
CA ALA A 206 12.21 -19.55 4.67
C ALA A 206 11.10 -20.61 4.77
N ALA A 207 9.88 -20.20 5.14
CA ALA A 207 8.73 -21.09 5.21
C ALA A 207 8.36 -21.66 3.83
N PHE A 208 8.24 -20.80 2.81
CA PHE A 208 7.91 -21.23 1.45
C PHE A 208 9.01 -22.14 0.87
N GLN A 209 10.29 -21.79 1.03
CA GLN A 209 11.40 -22.62 0.59
C GLN A 209 11.43 -24.00 1.25
N THR A 210 10.97 -24.10 2.50
CA THR A 210 10.92 -25.38 3.22
C THR A 210 9.71 -26.22 2.79
N SER A 211 8.56 -25.58 2.62
CA SER A 211 7.28 -26.23 2.33
C SER A 211 7.19 -26.69 0.88
N ASP A 212 7.57 -25.81 -0.05
CA ASP A 212 7.50 -26.03 -1.49
C ASP A 212 8.73 -25.43 -2.20
N PRO A 213 9.89 -26.10 -2.10
CA PRO A 213 11.13 -25.60 -2.68
C PRO A 213 11.09 -25.51 -4.21
N THR A 214 10.24 -26.31 -4.88
CA THR A 214 10.24 -26.39 -6.35
C THR A 214 9.47 -25.22 -6.94
N ASP A 215 8.24 -24.99 -6.48
CA ASP A 215 7.41 -23.94 -7.08
C ASP A 215 7.83 -22.57 -6.58
N PHE A 216 8.26 -22.46 -5.32
CA PHE A 216 8.73 -21.18 -4.78
C PHE A 216 10.04 -20.71 -5.41
N ALA A 217 10.89 -21.61 -5.90
CA ALA A 217 12.13 -21.25 -6.60
C ALA A 217 11.89 -20.49 -7.93
N THR A 218 10.68 -20.55 -8.48
CA THR A 218 10.28 -19.77 -9.66
C THR A 218 9.17 -18.77 -9.37
N ALA A 219 8.80 -18.58 -8.11
CA ALA A 219 7.76 -17.66 -7.71
C ALA A 219 8.17 -16.21 -7.88
N ARG A 220 7.19 -15.36 -8.19
CA ARG A 220 7.37 -13.93 -8.38
C ARG A 220 6.36 -13.16 -7.54
N VAL A 221 6.74 -11.96 -7.12
CA VAL A 221 5.76 -11.00 -6.59
C VAL A 221 5.10 -10.31 -7.78
N VAL A 222 3.80 -10.55 -7.96
CA VAL A 222 3.05 -10.15 -9.16
C VAL A 222 2.07 -9.01 -8.93
N ALA A 223 1.83 -8.65 -7.67
CA ALA A 223 1.04 -7.48 -7.32
C ALA A 223 1.41 -6.94 -5.95
N LEU A 224 1.22 -5.63 -5.81
CA LEU A 224 1.24 -4.92 -4.54
C LEU A 224 -0.10 -4.19 -4.41
N GLY A 225 -0.70 -4.26 -3.24
CA GLY A 225 -1.99 -3.64 -3.00
C GLY A 225 -2.21 -3.18 -1.57
N ILE A 226 -3.38 -2.62 -1.37
CA ILE A 226 -3.89 -2.20 -0.07
C ILE A 226 -5.37 -2.52 0.00
N GLY A 227 -5.90 -2.79 1.18
CA GLY A 227 -7.33 -3.00 1.32
C GLY A 227 -7.77 -3.30 2.74
N GLU A 228 -9.07 -3.44 2.89
CA GLU A 228 -9.69 -3.97 4.11
C GLU A 228 -10.37 -5.30 3.77
N GLY A 229 -10.06 -6.32 4.58
CA GLY A 229 -10.64 -7.65 4.46
C GLY A 229 -12.03 -7.75 5.08
N THR A 230 -12.64 -8.93 4.91
CA THR A 230 -13.89 -9.33 5.59
C THR A 230 -13.76 -9.24 7.10
N TYR A 231 -14.90 -9.17 7.80
CA TYR A 231 -15.00 -8.98 9.26
C TYR A 231 -14.46 -7.64 9.78
N ASN A 232 -14.38 -6.63 8.91
CA ASN A 232 -14.15 -5.24 9.27
C ASN A 232 -15.35 -4.39 8.83
N PRO A 233 -16.52 -4.54 9.48
CA PRO A 233 -17.73 -3.82 9.08
C PRO A 233 -17.70 -2.35 9.52
N GLY A 234 -18.34 -1.48 8.76
CA GLY A 234 -18.57 -0.08 9.12
C GLY A 234 -17.30 0.78 9.11
N GLU A 235 -16.26 0.36 8.40
CA GLU A 235 -15.01 1.10 8.31
C GLU A 235 -15.11 2.22 7.27
N VAL A 236 -14.51 3.35 7.59
CA VAL A 236 -14.13 4.38 6.63
C VAL A 236 -12.68 4.72 6.89
N SER A 237 -11.84 4.42 5.91
CA SER A 237 -10.41 4.63 5.98
C SER A 237 -9.87 5.24 4.69
N TYR A 238 -8.68 5.81 4.80
CA TYR A 238 -7.97 6.44 3.71
C TYR A 238 -6.54 5.92 3.67
N PHE A 239 -5.93 5.95 2.50
CA PHE A 239 -4.55 5.55 2.32
C PHE A 239 -3.86 6.41 1.28
N ASP A 240 -2.54 6.57 1.44
CA ASP A 240 -1.72 7.33 0.49
C ASP A 240 -0.23 6.97 0.62
N GLY A 241 0.57 7.40 -0.35
CA GLY A 241 2.03 7.28 -0.33
C GLY A 241 2.52 5.84 -0.24
N ILE A 242 1.84 4.91 -0.89
CA ILE A 242 2.25 3.50 -0.94
C ILE A 242 3.59 3.43 -1.65
N SER A 243 4.56 2.74 -1.09
CA SER A 243 5.89 2.66 -1.68
C SER A 243 6.60 1.36 -1.40
N TYR A 244 7.54 1.05 -2.29
CA TYR A 244 8.52 0.00 -2.08
C TYR A 244 9.91 0.48 -2.51
N THR A 245 10.96 -0.07 -1.89
CA THR A 245 12.35 0.04 -2.31
C THR A 245 13.00 -1.33 -2.19
N ALA A 246 13.52 -1.84 -3.31
CA ALA A 246 14.21 -3.14 -3.40
C ALA A 246 15.52 -2.99 -4.20
N LEU A 247 16.28 -4.09 -4.33
CA LEU A 247 17.59 -4.09 -5.01
C LEU A 247 17.54 -3.61 -6.48
N GLY A 248 16.39 -3.68 -7.14
CA GLY A 248 16.17 -3.25 -8.52
C GLY A 248 15.61 -1.84 -8.70
N GLY A 249 15.31 -1.13 -7.61
CA GLY A 249 14.68 0.20 -7.65
C GLY A 249 13.55 0.34 -6.64
N GLY A 250 12.83 1.45 -6.72
CA GLY A 250 11.69 1.72 -5.88
C GLY A 250 10.65 2.56 -6.61
N GLN A 251 9.45 2.60 -6.05
CA GLN A 251 8.35 3.38 -6.55
C GLN A 251 7.52 3.87 -5.37
N THR A 252 6.99 5.08 -5.51
CA THR A 252 5.95 5.62 -4.62
C THR A 252 4.72 5.94 -5.45
N TRP A 253 3.54 5.62 -4.95
CA TRP A 253 2.23 5.94 -5.52
C TRP A 253 1.46 6.88 -4.60
N ASN A 254 1.08 8.02 -5.18
CA ASN A 254 0.40 9.11 -4.53
C ASN A 254 -1.01 9.25 -5.10
N PHE A 255 -2.03 9.06 -4.28
CA PHE A 255 -3.42 9.05 -4.74
C PHE A 255 -3.96 10.46 -4.69
N GLN A 256 -4.18 11.07 -5.85
CA GLN A 256 -4.63 12.46 -5.93
C GLN A 256 -5.91 12.53 -6.74
N ALA A 257 -6.91 13.22 -6.21
CA ALA A 257 -8.06 13.60 -7.00
C ALA A 257 -7.58 14.55 -8.11
N VAL A 258 -8.02 14.31 -9.34
CA VAL A 258 -7.82 15.29 -10.42
C VAL A 258 -8.80 16.42 -10.13
N PRO A 259 -8.34 17.66 -9.89
CA PRO A 259 -9.26 18.78 -9.76
C PRO A 259 -10.12 18.83 -11.02
N GLU A 260 -11.44 18.85 -10.87
CA GLU A 260 -12.31 19.00 -12.03
C GLU A 260 -11.84 20.24 -12.80
N PRO A 261 -11.63 20.13 -14.13
CA PRO A 261 -11.05 21.23 -14.87
C PRO A 261 -11.95 22.45 -14.70
N ALA A 262 -11.37 23.53 -14.18
CA ALA A 262 -12.04 24.82 -13.96
C ALA A 262 -12.71 25.40 -15.23
N SER A 263 -12.44 24.79 -16.40
CA SER A 263 -13.11 25.05 -17.67
C SER A 263 -14.63 24.89 -17.59
N ILE A 264 -15.19 24.01 -16.75
CA ILE A 264 -16.65 23.91 -16.58
C ILE A 264 -17.20 25.17 -15.91
N GLY A 265 -16.55 25.63 -14.84
CA GLY A 265 -16.91 26.89 -14.16
C GLY A 265 -16.74 28.11 -15.06
N MET A 266 -15.65 28.15 -15.84
CA MET A 266 -15.40 29.23 -16.80
C MET A 266 -16.39 29.22 -17.97
N ALA A 267 -16.80 28.05 -18.47
CA ALA A 267 -17.81 27.91 -19.51
C ALA A 267 -19.19 28.37 -19.00
N ALA A 268 -19.55 28.04 -17.76
CA ALA A 268 -20.77 28.52 -17.14
C ALA A 268 -20.77 30.05 -16.97
N LEU A 269 -19.67 30.62 -16.48
CA LEU A 269 -19.51 32.07 -16.34
C LEU A 269 -19.55 32.78 -17.70
N ALA A 270 -18.88 32.24 -18.72
CA ALA A 270 -18.91 32.76 -20.08
C ALA A 270 -20.33 32.69 -20.68
N GLY A 271 -21.07 31.60 -20.41
CA GLY A 271 -22.47 31.46 -20.81
C GLY A 271 -23.39 32.50 -20.19
N VAL A 272 -23.25 32.76 -18.88
CA VAL A 272 -24.02 33.79 -18.16
C VAL A 272 -23.65 35.19 -18.66
N ALA A 273 -22.37 35.48 -18.85
CA ALA A 273 -21.90 36.74 -19.41
C ALA A 273 -22.44 36.97 -20.84
N GLY A 274 -22.44 35.94 -21.69
CA GLY A 274 -23.01 35.97 -23.03
C GLY A 274 -24.52 36.24 -23.04
N LEU A 275 -25.27 35.61 -22.14
CA LEU A 275 -26.71 35.85 -21.94
C LEU A 275 -27.00 37.29 -21.47
N ALA A 276 -26.18 37.83 -20.56
CA ALA A 276 -26.30 39.20 -20.07
C ALA A 276 -26.04 40.23 -21.18
N LEU A 277 -24.99 40.04 -21.99
CA LEU A 277 -24.68 40.89 -23.14
C LEU A 277 -25.80 40.86 -24.19
N ARG A 278 -26.36 39.68 -24.50
CA ARG A 278 -27.48 39.55 -25.43
C ARG A 278 -28.74 40.28 -24.95
N ARG A 279 -29.04 40.25 -23.64
CA ARG A 279 -30.16 41.01 -23.06
C ARG A 279 -29.95 42.52 -23.18
N ARG A 280 -28.72 43.00 -23.01
CA ARG A 280 -28.40 44.43 -23.13
C ARG A 280 -28.52 44.91 -24.58
N ALA A 281 -28.06 44.12 -25.56
CA ALA A 281 -28.16 44.43 -26.98
C ALA A 281 -29.60 44.47 -27.52
N ARG A 282 -30.57 43.81 -26.86
CA ARG A 282 -32.00 43.87 -27.24
C ARG A 282 -32.75 45.09 -26.69
N LYS A 283 -32.16 45.80 -25.72
CA LYS A 283 -32.76 46.98 -25.07
C LYS A 283 -32.19 48.31 -25.59
N ALA A 284 -31.12 48.24 -26.38
CA ALA A 284 -30.57 49.37 -27.13
C ALA A 284 -31.13 49.34 -28.55
#